data_AF-A0AAP4EYM2-F1
#
_entry.id   AF-A0AAP4EYM2-F1
#
_cell.length_a   1.000
_cell.length_b   1.000
_cell.length_c   1.000
_cell.angle_alpha   90.00
_cell.angle_beta   90.00
_cell.angle_gamma   90.00
#
_symmetry.space_group_name_H-M   'P 1'
#
loop_
_entity.id
_entity.type
_entity.pdbx_description
1 polymer ?
#
loop_
_entity_poly.entity_id
_entity_poly.type
_entity_poly.pdbx_seq_one_letter_code
_entity_poly.pdbx_strand_id
1 'polypeptide(L)'
;METKEYYTFEELEEIIAELRSDHGCPWDRAQTHESLKKCLQDECDEVQAAIDNQDMENLCEELGDILLQVMLHSRIAEEAGDFTVRDVISVLCRKMIRRHPHVFGGESCGTPEESKARWDEIKRQEKEARKNGVKL
;
A
#
# COMPACT_ATOMS: atom_id res chain seq x y z
N MET A 1 -1.41 25.59 0.26
CA MET A 1 -2.22 25.09 1.39
C MET A 1 -1.62 25.60 2.69
N GLU A 2 -2.45 26.00 3.64
CA GLU A 2 -1.99 26.22 5.02
C GLU A 2 -1.72 24.85 5.68
N THR A 3 -0.70 24.79 6.54
CA THR A 3 -0.34 23.57 7.25
C THR A 3 -1.40 23.22 8.29
N LYS A 4 -1.84 21.95 8.31
CA LYS A 4 -2.82 21.41 9.25
C LYS A 4 -2.18 20.45 10.23
N GLU A 5 -2.82 20.27 11.38
CA GLU A 5 -2.44 19.26 12.38
C GLU A 5 -2.71 17.84 11.87
N TYR A 6 -3.81 17.64 11.13
CA TYR A 6 -4.17 16.36 10.52
C TYR A 6 -4.59 16.55 9.06
N TYR A 7 -4.26 15.56 8.23
CA TYR A 7 -4.67 15.46 6.84
C TYR A 7 -5.44 14.16 6.60
N THR A 8 -6.37 14.22 5.67
CA THR A 8 -7.12 13.09 5.14
C THR A 8 -6.35 12.40 4.01
N PHE A 9 -6.78 11.19 3.64
CA PHE A 9 -6.18 10.47 2.52
C PHE A 9 -6.42 11.20 1.19
N GLU A 10 -7.61 11.79 1.02
CA GLU A 10 -7.96 12.60 -0.14
C GLU A 10 -7.06 13.83 -0.27
N GLU A 11 -6.74 14.50 0.84
CA GLU A 11 -5.79 15.63 0.82
C GLU A 11 -4.37 15.17 0.47
N LEU A 12 -3.95 13.98 0.92
CA LEU A 12 -2.67 13.41 0.49
C LEU A 12 -2.66 13.13 -1.02
N GLU A 13 -3.74 12.57 -1.57
CA GLU A 13 -3.90 12.36 -3.02
C GLU A 13 -3.78 13.69 -3.79
N GLU A 14 -4.42 14.76 -3.30
CA GLU A 14 -4.33 16.11 -3.87
C GLU A 14 -2.91 16.70 -3.79
N ILE A 15 -2.21 16.52 -2.65
CA ILE A 15 -0.83 16.98 -2.49
C ILE A 15 0.09 16.28 -3.49
N ILE A 16 0.00 14.95 -3.61
CA ILE A 16 0.82 14.17 -4.55
C ILE A 16 0.52 14.54 -6.00
N ALA A 17 -0.77 14.77 -6.30
CA ALA A 17 -1.21 15.27 -7.59
C ALA A 17 -0.60 16.62 -7.96
N GLU A 18 -0.55 17.55 -6.99
CA GLU A 18 0.01 18.88 -7.15
C GLU A 18 1.54 18.82 -7.32
N LEU A 19 2.24 18.01 -6.52
CA LEU A 19 3.70 17.82 -6.61
C LEU A 19 4.14 17.36 -8.00
N ARG A 20 3.32 16.54 -8.67
CA ARG A 20 3.60 16.03 -10.03
C ARG A 20 2.89 16.80 -11.16
N SER A 21 2.17 17.86 -10.84
CA SER A 21 1.54 18.74 -11.85
C SER A 21 2.59 19.52 -12.67
N ASP A 22 2.18 20.18 -13.76
CA ASP A 22 3.13 20.92 -14.61
C ASP A 22 3.87 22.08 -13.90
N HIS A 23 3.26 22.65 -12.86
CA HIS A 23 3.86 23.68 -11.99
C HIS A 23 4.39 23.13 -10.66
N GLY A 24 4.34 21.80 -10.48
CA GLY A 24 4.83 21.10 -9.31
C GLY A 24 6.35 20.99 -9.24
N CYS A 25 6.83 20.10 -8.37
CA CYS A 25 8.25 19.88 -8.14
C CYS A 25 8.91 19.16 -9.33
N PRO A 26 9.97 19.72 -9.94
CA PRO A 26 10.65 19.09 -11.06
C PRO A 26 11.25 17.70 -10.73
N TRP A 27 11.69 17.50 -9.48
CA TRP A 27 12.25 16.22 -9.05
C TRP A 27 11.16 15.16 -8.96
N ASP A 28 10.01 15.47 -8.36
CA ASP A 28 8.89 14.54 -8.24
C ASP A 28 8.38 14.13 -9.61
N ARG A 29 8.19 15.08 -10.54
CA ARG A 29 7.76 14.80 -11.92
C ARG A 29 8.73 13.89 -12.69
N ALA A 30 10.03 14.01 -12.43
CA ALA A 30 11.04 13.21 -13.11
C ALA A 30 11.08 11.74 -12.66
N GLN A 31 10.40 11.40 -11.55
CA GLN A 31 10.41 10.03 -11.03
C GLN A 31 9.61 9.08 -11.92
N THR A 32 10.15 7.87 -12.05
CA THR A 32 9.51 6.71 -12.69
C THR A 32 9.39 5.57 -11.68
N HIS A 33 8.67 4.51 -12.05
CA HIS A 33 8.65 3.31 -11.22
C HIS A 33 10.06 2.77 -10.96
N GLU A 34 10.93 2.81 -11.97
CA GLU A 34 12.29 2.30 -11.87
C GLU A 34 13.18 3.14 -10.95
N SER A 35 13.07 4.46 -10.98
CA SER A 35 13.90 5.34 -10.14
C SER A 35 13.54 5.21 -8.66
N LEU A 36 12.26 4.97 -8.35
CA LEU A 36 11.76 4.88 -6.97
C LEU A 36 12.01 3.51 -6.29
N LYS A 37 12.35 2.45 -7.05
CA LYS A 37 12.56 1.10 -6.46
C LYS A 37 13.57 1.07 -5.33
N LYS A 38 14.67 1.84 -5.46
CA LYS A 38 15.72 1.85 -4.45
C LYS A 38 15.24 2.55 -3.18
N CYS A 39 14.60 3.72 -3.33
CA CYS A 39 13.97 4.45 -2.22
C CYS A 39 13.02 3.53 -1.44
N LEU A 40 12.08 2.86 -2.12
CA LEU A 40 11.16 1.92 -1.47
C LEU A 40 11.86 0.82 -0.66
N GLN A 41 13.01 0.33 -1.14
CA GLN A 41 13.79 -0.66 -0.39
C GLN A 41 14.42 -0.04 0.86
N ASP A 42 14.99 1.17 0.73
CA ASP A 42 15.60 1.89 1.84
C ASP A 42 14.58 2.19 2.94
N GLU A 43 13.40 2.72 2.58
CA GLU A 43 12.31 2.98 3.56
C GLU A 43 11.87 1.70 4.29
N CYS A 44 11.89 0.55 3.60
CA CYS A 44 11.55 -0.74 4.23
C CYS A 44 12.61 -1.15 5.26
N ASP A 45 13.88 -0.85 5.00
CA ASP A 45 14.97 -1.13 5.92
C ASP A 45 14.94 -0.15 7.11
N GLU A 46 14.55 1.10 6.90
CA GLU A 46 14.37 2.10 7.96
C GLU A 46 13.17 1.79 8.88
N VAL A 47 12.04 1.34 8.32
CA VAL A 47 10.92 0.80 9.14
C VAL A 47 11.39 -0.36 10.02
N GLN A 48 12.19 -1.28 9.49
CA GLN A 48 12.72 -2.40 10.27
C GLN A 48 13.64 -1.91 11.40
N ALA A 49 14.54 -0.98 11.10
CA ALA A 49 15.43 -0.38 12.08
C ALA A 49 14.64 0.35 13.20
N ALA A 50 13.58 1.09 12.85
CA ALA A 50 12.73 1.76 13.83
C ALA A 50 12.04 0.75 14.77
N ILE A 51 11.55 -0.37 14.24
CA ILE A 51 10.97 -1.46 15.04
C ILE A 51 12.01 -2.07 15.99
N ASP A 52 13.20 -2.41 15.47
CA ASP A 52 14.27 -3.03 16.25
C ASP A 52 14.75 -2.12 17.40
N ASN A 53 14.76 -0.81 17.16
CA ASN A 53 15.15 0.20 18.15
C ASN A 53 14.00 0.64 19.07
N GLN A 54 12.78 0.13 18.87
CA GLN A 54 11.57 0.55 19.58
C GLN A 54 11.29 2.06 19.49
N ASP A 55 11.69 2.68 18.38
CA ASP A 55 11.54 4.11 18.14
C ASP A 55 10.20 4.38 17.46
N MET A 56 9.20 4.78 18.25
CA MET A 56 7.84 4.98 17.77
C MET A 56 7.67 6.28 16.97
N GLU A 57 8.51 7.28 17.21
CA GLU A 57 8.49 8.53 16.45
C GLU A 57 9.03 8.25 15.05
N ASN A 58 10.20 7.63 14.96
CA ASN A 58 10.78 7.23 13.68
C ASN A 58 9.88 6.24 12.94
N LEU A 59 9.31 5.24 13.63
CA LEU A 59 8.38 4.29 13.00
C LEU A 59 7.19 4.99 12.33
N CYS A 60 6.68 6.08 12.93
CA CYS A 60 5.58 6.84 12.33
C CYS A 60 6.02 7.58 11.06
N GLU A 61 7.24 8.13 11.05
CA GLU A 61 7.84 8.81 9.90
C GLU A 61 8.06 7.82 8.74
N GLU A 62 8.77 6.72 8.99
CA GLU A 62 9.11 5.75 7.93
C GLU A 62 7.89 5.03 7.35
N LEU A 63 6.85 4.79 8.15
CA LEU A 63 5.57 4.27 7.62
C LEU A 63 4.89 5.30 6.72
N GLY A 64 5.07 6.59 7.00
CA GLY A 64 4.69 7.69 6.11
C GLY A 64 5.44 7.66 4.79
N ASP A 65 6.74 7.38 4.81
CA ASP A 65 7.55 7.29 3.59
C ASP A 65 7.21 6.05 2.75
N ILE A 66 6.90 4.92 3.38
CA ILE A 66 6.29 3.77 2.67
C ILE A 66 4.98 4.18 2.00
N LEU A 67 4.12 4.94 2.67
CA LEU A 67 2.88 5.43 2.09
C LEU A 67 3.15 6.41 0.93
N LEU A 68 4.14 7.30 1.05
CA LEU A 68 4.58 8.19 -0.03
C LEU A 68 4.98 7.38 -1.27
N GLN A 69 5.76 6.31 -1.13
CA GLN A 69 6.11 5.44 -2.26
C GLN A 69 4.87 4.84 -2.93
N VAL A 70 3.90 4.34 -2.14
CA VAL A 70 2.63 3.81 -2.68
C VAL A 70 1.87 4.89 -3.47
N MET A 71 1.82 6.12 -2.94
CA MET A 71 1.14 7.23 -3.61
C MET A 71 1.85 7.65 -4.91
N LEU A 72 3.17 7.78 -4.91
CA LEU A 72 3.95 8.15 -6.10
C LEU A 72 3.82 7.09 -7.21
N HIS A 73 3.96 5.80 -6.87
CA HIS A 73 3.74 4.73 -7.83
C HIS A 73 2.30 4.74 -8.37
N SER A 74 1.31 4.96 -7.51
CA SER A 74 -0.09 5.03 -7.96
C SER A 74 -0.34 6.22 -8.88
N ARG A 75 0.28 7.38 -8.59
CA ARG A 75 0.14 8.58 -9.41
C ARG A 75 0.82 8.45 -10.77
N ILE A 76 2.02 7.86 -10.83
CA ILE A 76 2.72 7.56 -12.08
C ILE A 76 1.89 6.61 -12.96
N ALA A 77 1.27 5.58 -12.36
CA ALA A 77 0.41 4.65 -13.09
C ALA A 77 -0.89 5.32 -13.59
N GLU A 78 -1.45 6.23 -12.79
CA GLU A 78 -2.63 7.00 -13.18
C GLU A 78 -2.33 7.94 -14.36
N GLU A 79 -1.19 8.61 -14.35
CA GLU A 79 -0.71 9.46 -15.45
C GLU A 79 -0.53 8.66 -16.76
N ALA A 80 -0.17 7.38 -16.65
CA ALA A 80 -0.07 6.46 -17.79
C ALA A 80 -1.43 5.87 -18.24
N GLY A 81 -2.50 6.08 -17.47
CA GLY A 81 -3.83 5.52 -17.73
C GLY A 81 -3.99 4.05 -17.33
N ASP A 82 -3.10 3.52 -16.48
CA ASP A 82 -3.07 2.11 -16.09
C ASP A 82 -3.97 1.79 -14.89
N PHE A 83 -3.69 2.40 -13.73
CA PHE A 83 -4.47 2.23 -12.50
C PHE A 83 -4.32 3.41 -11.57
N THR A 84 -5.26 3.56 -10.63
CA THR A 84 -5.26 4.61 -9.61
C THR A 84 -4.95 4.06 -8.22
N VAL A 85 -4.71 4.94 -7.25
CA VAL A 85 -4.58 4.51 -5.84
C VAL A 85 -5.86 3.85 -5.32
N ARG A 86 -7.04 4.25 -5.85
CA ARG A 86 -8.33 3.62 -5.51
C ARG A 86 -8.38 2.17 -5.98
N ASP A 87 -7.76 1.83 -7.10
CA ASP A 87 -7.63 0.46 -7.59
C ASP A 87 -6.71 -0.37 -6.67
N VAL A 88 -5.59 0.20 -6.23
CA VAL A 88 -4.66 -0.43 -5.26
C VAL A 88 -5.40 -0.76 -3.96
N ILE A 89 -6.10 0.21 -3.38
CA ILE A 89 -6.93 0.05 -2.18
C ILE A 89 -8.00 -1.01 -2.42
N SER A 90 -8.70 -0.97 -3.55
CA SER A 90 -9.74 -1.94 -3.88
C SER A 90 -9.22 -3.37 -4.00
N VAL A 91 -8.04 -3.57 -4.61
CA VAL A 91 -7.38 -4.87 -4.68
C VAL A 91 -6.98 -5.35 -3.29
N LEU A 92 -6.49 -4.46 -2.42
CA LEU A 92 -6.18 -4.78 -1.03
C LEU A 92 -7.44 -5.16 -0.25
N CYS A 93 -8.47 -4.32 -0.24
CA CYS A 93 -9.71 -4.55 0.53
C CYS A 93 -10.39 -5.87 0.12
N ARG A 94 -10.56 -6.14 -1.18
CA ARG A 94 -11.13 -7.42 -1.64
C ARG A 94 -10.32 -8.62 -1.15
N LYS A 95 -8.99 -8.53 -1.18
CA LYS A 95 -8.08 -9.57 -0.68
C LYS A 95 -8.24 -9.76 0.83
N MET A 96 -8.31 -8.68 1.59
CA MET A 96 -8.48 -8.74 3.05
C MET A 96 -9.83 -9.33 3.45
N ILE A 97 -10.92 -8.93 2.81
CA ILE A 97 -12.26 -9.47 3.05
C ILE A 97 -12.29 -10.97 2.74
N ARG A 98 -11.83 -11.36 1.55
CA ARG A 98 -11.84 -12.77 1.11
C ARG A 98 -11.00 -13.68 1.99
N ARG A 99 -9.86 -13.20 2.48
CA ARG A 99 -8.94 -14.00 3.31
C ARG A 99 -9.27 -13.98 4.81
N HIS A 100 -10.25 -13.18 5.24
CA HIS A 100 -10.75 -13.15 6.62
C HIS A 100 -12.25 -13.44 6.71
N PRO A 101 -12.72 -14.60 6.22
CA PRO A 101 -14.13 -14.97 6.31
C PRO A 101 -14.62 -15.11 7.77
N HIS A 102 -13.73 -15.33 8.73
CA HIS A 102 -14.08 -15.33 10.14
C HIS A 102 -14.42 -13.92 10.68
N VAL A 103 -13.89 -12.87 10.06
CA VAL A 103 -14.24 -11.48 10.40
C VAL A 103 -15.44 -11.00 9.57
N PHE A 104 -15.45 -11.28 8.27
CA PHE A 104 -16.40 -10.67 7.33
C PHE A 104 -17.49 -11.61 6.79
N GLY A 105 -17.38 -12.90 7.02
CA GLY A 105 -18.28 -13.95 6.51
C GLY A 105 -19.05 -14.71 7.59
N GLY A 106 -18.90 -14.32 8.87
CA GLY A 106 -19.62 -14.94 9.99
C GLY A 106 -19.11 -16.31 10.41
N GLU A 107 -17.94 -16.74 9.93
CA GLU A 107 -17.32 -17.99 10.37
C GLU A 107 -16.65 -17.84 11.74
N SER A 108 -16.60 -18.92 12.53
CA SER A 108 -15.92 -18.87 13.81
C SER A 108 -14.42 -18.65 13.63
N CYS A 109 -13.86 -17.68 14.36
CA CYS A 109 -12.41 -17.51 14.47
C CYS A 109 -11.87 -18.51 15.51
N GLY A 110 -10.81 -19.20 15.14
CA GLY A 110 -10.10 -20.15 15.98
C GLY A 110 -8.90 -19.51 16.68
N THR A 111 -7.83 -20.28 16.90
CA THR A 111 -6.56 -19.75 17.42
C THR A 111 -5.80 -18.94 16.36
N PRO A 112 -4.78 -18.14 16.75
CA PRO A 112 -3.90 -17.46 15.79
C PRO A 112 -3.25 -18.42 14.77
N GLU A 113 -2.90 -19.64 15.21
CA GLU A 113 -2.33 -20.68 14.34
C GLU A 113 -3.34 -21.16 13.30
N GLU A 114 -4.59 -21.39 13.71
CA GLU A 114 -5.68 -21.77 12.80
C GLU A 114 -6.00 -20.64 11.81
N SER A 115 -5.98 -19.39 12.28
CA SER A 115 -6.17 -18.20 11.44
C SER A 115 -5.07 -18.09 10.37
N LYS A 116 -3.81 -18.33 10.76
CA LYS A 116 -2.67 -18.34 9.84
C LYS A 116 -2.75 -19.49 8.83
N ALA A 117 -3.05 -20.71 9.29
CA ALA A 117 -3.19 -21.87 8.41
C ALA A 117 -4.28 -21.65 7.36
N ARG A 118 -5.40 -21.05 7.77
CA ARG A 118 -6.50 -20.69 6.88
C ARG A 118 -6.12 -19.62 5.87
N TRP A 119 -5.41 -18.58 6.30
CA TRP A 119 -4.88 -17.54 5.41
C TRP A 119 -3.99 -18.14 4.32
N ASP A 120 -3.08 -19.03 4.70
CA ASP A 120 -2.16 -19.69 3.78
C ASP A 120 -2.88 -20.63 2.80
N GLU A 121 -3.92 -21.33 3.25
CA GLU A 121 -4.75 -22.18 2.39
C GLU A 121 -5.53 -21.36 1.34
N ILE A 122 -6.19 -20.27 1.74
CA ILE A 122 -6.88 -19.37 0.78
C ILE A 122 -5.88 -18.78 -0.21
N LYS A 123 -4.69 -18.37 0.25
CA LYS A 123 -3.60 -17.87 -0.60
C LYS A 123 -3.13 -18.92 -1.60
N ARG A 124 -3.09 -20.21 -1.23
CA ARG A 124 -2.74 -21.32 -2.13
C ARG A 124 -3.80 -21.50 -3.22
N GLN A 125 -5.07 -21.54 -2.84
CA GLN A 125 -6.20 -21.67 -3.77
C GLN A 125 -6.25 -20.52 -4.79
N GLU A 126 -6.03 -19.27 -4.35
CA GLU A 126 -5.95 -18.11 -5.25
C GLU A 126 -4.83 -18.23 -6.28
N LYS A 127 -3.66 -18.75 -5.88
CA LYS A 127 -2.54 -18.97 -6.81
C LYS A 127 -2.88 -20.05 -7.85
N GLU A 128 -3.57 -21.10 -7.44
CA GLU A 128 -4.00 -22.18 -8.35
C GLU A 128 -5.07 -21.70 -9.34
N ALA A 129 -6.06 -20.93 -8.87
CA ALA A 129 -7.08 -20.35 -9.74
C ALA A 129 -6.48 -19.40 -10.79
N ARG A 130 -5.51 -18.55 -10.40
CA ARG A 130 -4.78 -17.69 -11.35
C ARG A 130 -4.02 -18.50 -12.41
N LYS A 131 -3.39 -19.62 -12.04
CA LYS A 131 -2.73 -20.51 -13.01
C LYS A 131 -3.72 -21.13 -14.00
N ASN A 132 -4.95 -21.39 -13.55
CA ASN A 132 -6.00 -21.99 -14.36
C ASN A 132 -6.88 -20.97 -15.11
N GLY A 133 -6.51 -19.68 -15.10
CA GLY A 133 -7.26 -18.62 -15.78
C GLY A 133 -8.59 -18.23 -15.13
N VAL A 134 -8.87 -18.71 -13.91
CA VAL A 134 -10.09 -18.40 -13.17
C VAL A 134 -9.84 -17.16 -12.30
N LYS A 135 -10.65 -16.10 -12.47
CA LYS A 135 -10.65 -14.95 -11.57
C LYS A 135 -11.48 -15.27 -10.31
N LEU A 136 -10.84 -15.30 -9.15
CA LEU A 136 -11.44 -15.39 -7.80
C LEU A 136 -11.45 -14.03 -7.09
#